data_AF-A0A8B6C4B8-F1
#
_entry.id   AF-A0A8B6C4B8-F1
#
_cell.length_a   1.000
_cell.length_b   1.000
_cell.length_c   1.000
_cell.angle_alpha   90.00
_cell.angle_beta   90.00
_cell.angle_gamma   90.00
#
_symmetry.space_group_name_H-M   'P 1'
#
loop_
_entity.id
_entity.type
_entity.pdbx_description
1 polymer ?
#
loop_
_entity_poly.entity_id
_entity_poly.type
_entity_poly.pdbx_seq_one_letter_code
_entity_poly.pdbx_strand_id
1 'polypeptide(L)'
;DEDMCKQECPVTNAEFLKEQPTDLDLRRLSLLYMRNEIREFALQLGLNSDDFDNLLHIEETETWKFEVVRKCRNSFALTFRHIKEVFERAEIPNIHRLCKLVKGDPIDFDKEPEKWDIVPTEKHIDKLAPLIGNNSLKFLIELEMEFNTWERINFRHTVERDLVKLNREILEEWRNTFCKMYNLKPTLRKIAQAFSKIDKNIKIVEDTLSDLF
;
A
#
# COMPACT_ATOMS: atom_id res chain seq x y z
N ASP A 1 -5.22 29.75 5.58
CA ASP A 1 -4.47 30.31 4.44
C ASP A 1 -3.21 29.51 4.03
N GLU A 2 -3.12 28.21 4.35
CA GLU A 2 -2.04 27.31 3.88
C GLU A 2 -2.47 26.39 2.72
N ASP A 3 -3.62 26.67 2.09
CA ASP A 3 -4.26 25.85 1.04
C ASP A 3 -3.89 26.25 -0.40
N MET A 4 -2.86 27.10 -0.56
CA MET A 4 -2.43 27.57 -1.87
C MET A 4 -1.33 26.66 -2.41
N CYS A 5 -1.65 25.85 -3.43
CA CYS A 5 -0.66 25.11 -4.21
C CYS A 5 0.40 26.10 -4.69
N LYS A 6 1.65 25.97 -4.25
CA LYS A 6 2.77 26.79 -4.77
C LYS A 6 2.79 26.73 -6.30
N GLN A 7 3.26 27.79 -6.96
CA GLN A 7 3.33 27.89 -8.44
C GLN A 7 4.07 26.70 -9.12
N GLU A 8 4.88 25.96 -8.36
CA GLU A 8 5.59 24.74 -8.74
C GLU A 8 4.81 23.43 -8.46
N CYS A 9 3.49 23.49 -8.27
CA CYS A 9 2.66 22.29 -8.10
C CYS A 9 2.38 21.64 -9.47
N PRO A 10 2.50 20.31 -9.63
CA PRO A 10 2.18 19.66 -10.89
C PRO A 10 0.72 19.88 -11.30
N VAL A 11 -0.19 19.99 -10.33
CA VAL A 11 -1.62 20.26 -10.58
C VAL A 11 -1.93 21.70 -11.02
N THR A 12 -0.93 22.59 -10.98
CA THR A 12 -1.00 23.95 -11.56
C THR A 12 -0.23 24.05 -12.88
N ASN A 13 0.48 23.00 -13.30
CA ASN A 13 1.20 22.93 -14.58
C ASN A 13 0.29 22.35 -15.68
N ALA A 14 -0.02 23.15 -16.70
CA ALA A 14 -0.92 22.77 -17.77
C ALA A 14 -0.40 21.65 -18.68
N GLU A 15 0.91 21.50 -18.83
CA GLU A 15 1.52 20.40 -19.60
C GLU A 15 1.44 19.09 -18.83
N PHE A 16 1.78 19.11 -17.53
CA PHE A 16 1.68 17.94 -16.67
C PHE A 16 0.24 17.37 -16.63
N LEU A 17 -0.77 18.23 -16.55
CA LEU A 17 -2.17 17.80 -16.53
C LEU A 17 -2.60 17.03 -17.80
N LYS A 18 -1.84 17.09 -18.89
CA LYS A 18 -2.08 16.30 -20.11
C LYS A 18 -1.48 14.90 -20.04
N GLU A 19 -0.60 14.63 -19.09
CA GLU A 19 0.05 13.33 -18.92
C GLU A 19 -0.92 12.26 -18.40
N GLN A 20 -0.68 11.01 -18.78
CA GLN A 20 -1.43 9.87 -18.26
C GLN A 20 -0.79 9.37 -16.95
N PRO A 21 -1.60 9.02 -15.94
CA PRO A 21 -1.09 8.42 -14.71
C PRO A 21 -0.47 7.04 -14.95
N THR A 22 0.71 6.84 -14.39
CA THR A 22 1.40 5.54 -14.37
C THR A 22 0.69 4.57 -13.43
N ASP A 23 0.97 3.26 -13.54
CA ASP A 23 0.44 2.27 -12.58
C ASP A 23 0.79 2.61 -11.12
N LEU A 24 1.95 3.24 -10.89
CA LEU A 24 2.33 3.71 -9.56
C LEU A 24 1.39 4.81 -9.06
N ASP A 25 1.06 5.78 -9.91
CA ASP A 25 0.13 6.86 -9.57
C ASP A 25 -1.27 6.31 -9.27
N LEU A 26 -1.73 5.35 -10.08
CA LEU A 26 -3.03 4.70 -9.87
C LEU A 26 -3.07 3.89 -8.57
N ARG A 27 -1.99 3.17 -8.24
CA ARG A 27 -1.89 2.46 -6.95
C ARG A 27 -1.97 3.44 -5.80
N ARG A 28 -1.20 4.53 -5.85
CA ARG A 28 -1.25 5.55 -4.80
C ARG A 28 -2.64 6.19 -4.70
N LEU A 29 -3.30 6.45 -5.82
CA LEU A 29 -4.67 6.98 -5.84
C LEU A 29 -5.67 5.98 -5.24
N SER A 30 -5.56 4.69 -5.55
CA SER A 30 -6.42 3.63 -5.01
C SER A 30 -6.32 3.48 -3.48
N LEU A 31 -5.17 3.82 -2.91
CA LEU A 31 -4.93 3.77 -1.46
C LEU A 31 -5.54 4.96 -0.71
N LEU A 32 -5.81 6.08 -1.39
CA LEU A 32 -6.37 7.28 -0.74
C LEU A 32 -7.86 7.19 -0.42
N TYR A 33 -8.56 6.29 -1.10
CA TYR A 33 -10.02 6.25 -1.10
C TYR A 33 -10.54 4.90 -0.60
N MET A 34 -11.67 4.94 0.08
CA MET A 34 -12.45 3.77 0.43
C MET A 34 -13.10 3.18 -0.83
N ARG A 35 -13.54 1.92 -0.74
CA ARG A 35 -14.13 1.19 -1.87
C ARG A 35 -15.30 1.93 -2.53
N ASN A 36 -16.19 2.53 -1.75
CA ASN A 36 -17.34 3.29 -2.26
C ASN A 36 -16.91 4.59 -2.93
N GLU A 37 -15.90 5.28 -2.39
CA GLU A 37 -15.35 6.49 -2.99
C GLU A 37 -14.65 6.20 -4.32
N ILE A 38 -13.92 5.06 -4.42
CA ILE A 38 -13.36 4.61 -5.71
C ILE A 38 -14.45 4.28 -6.72
N ARG A 39 -15.57 3.68 -6.28
CA ARG A 39 -16.71 3.43 -7.15
C ARG A 39 -17.25 4.74 -7.72
N GLU A 40 -17.53 5.71 -6.85
CA GLU A 40 -18.05 7.02 -7.25
C GLU A 40 -17.06 7.77 -8.15
N PHE A 41 -15.77 7.78 -7.79
CA PHE A 41 -14.70 8.35 -8.59
C PHE A 41 -14.68 7.77 -10.01
N ALA A 42 -14.71 6.44 -10.14
CA ALA A 42 -14.70 5.80 -11.45
C ALA A 42 -15.97 6.03 -12.26
N LEU A 43 -17.14 6.12 -11.63
CA LEU A 43 -18.38 6.53 -12.30
C LEU A 43 -18.30 7.99 -12.80
N GLN A 44 -17.73 8.90 -12.01
CA GLN A 44 -17.51 10.29 -12.44
C GLN A 44 -16.48 10.41 -13.56
N LEU A 45 -15.53 9.47 -13.63
CA LEU A 45 -14.63 9.29 -14.76
C LEU A 45 -15.31 8.62 -15.97
N GLY A 46 -16.56 8.18 -15.88
CA GLY A 46 -17.29 7.60 -17.01
C GLY A 46 -17.05 6.12 -17.24
N LEU A 47 -16.55 5.38 -16.24
CA LEU A 47 -16.56 3.93 -16.29
C LEU A 47 -18.02 3.45 -16.29
N ASN A 48 -18.39 2.62 -17.27
CA ASN A 48 -19.76 2.11 -17.39
C ASN A 48 -20.04 1.02 -16.33
N SER A 49 -21.32 0.71 -16.14
CA SER A 49 -21.76 -0.33 -15.18
C SER A 49 -21.18 -1.71 -15.49
N ASP A 50 -21.06 -2.05 -16.77
CA ASP A 50 -20.67 -3.39 -17.21
C ASP A 50 -19.19 -3.66 -16.88
N ASP A 51 -18.34 -2.64 -17.02
CA ASP A 51 -16.94 -2.67 -16.60
C ASP A 51 -16.80 -2.82 -15.08
N PHE A 52 -17.73 -2.26 -14.30
CA PHE A 52 -17.78 -2.46 -12.86
C PHE A 52 -18.18 -3.88 -12.49
N ASP A 53 -19.22 -4.41 -13.13
CA ASP A 53 -19.71 -5.76 -12.88
C ASP A 53 -18.64 -6.81 -13.21
N ASN A 54 -17.88 -6.58 -14.27
CA ASN A 54 -16.71 -7.38 -14.63
C ASN A 54 -15.60 -7.36 -13.58
N LEU A 55 -15.56 -6.39 -12.67
CA LEU A 55 -14.55 -6.30 -11.60
C LEU A 55 -15.06 -6.81 -10.25
N LEU A 56 -16.36 -7.10 -10.10
CA LEU A 56 -16.95 -7.54 -8.83
C LEU A 56 -16.39 -8.87 -8.30
N HIS A 57 -15.81 -9.70 -9.17
CA HIS A 57 -15.19 -10.98 -8.80
C HIS A 57 -13.86 -10.81 -8.04
N ILE A 58 -13.29 -9.61 -7.99
CA ILE A 58 -12.08 -9.33 -7.21
C ILE A 58 -12.50 -9.07 -5.76
N GLU A 59 -12.26 -10.06 -4.89
CA GLU A 59 -12.63 -10.02 -3.47
C GLU A 59 -11.71 -9.09 -2.66
N GLU A 60 -10.43 -9.04 -3.00
CA GLU A 60 -9.45 -8.20 -2.32
C GLU A 60 -9.72 -6.72 -2.60
N THR A 61 -10.00 -5.96 -1.55
CA THR A 61 -10.47 -4.57 -1.67
C THR A 61 -9.43 -3.64 -2.29
N GLU A 62 -8.15 -3.78 -1.96
CA GLU A 62 -7.09 -2.92 -2.51
C GLU A 62 -6.84 -3.21 -3.99
N THR A 63 -6.74 -4.50 -4.35
CA THR A 63 -6.62 -4.93 -5.75
C THR A 63 -7.85 -4.51 -6.57
N TRP A 64 -9.05 -4.65 -6.01
CA TRP A 64 -10.28 -4.17 -6.66
C TRP A 64 -10.21 -2.66 -6.94
N LYS A 65 -9.80 -1.86 -5.94
CA LYS A 65 -9.69 -0.40 -6.09
C LYS A 65 -8.68 -0.02 -7.17
N PHE A 66 -7.50 -0.65 -7.18
CA PHE A 66 -6.50 -0.42 -8.21
C PHE A 66 -7.02 -0.78 -9.60
N GLU A 67 -7.65 -1.94 -9.75
CA GLU A 67 -8.15 -2.42 -11.03
C GLU A 67 -9.26 -1.54 -11.62
N VAL A 68 -10.15 -1.02 -10.78
CA VAL A 68 -11.18 -0.04 -11.18
C VAL A 68 -10.54 1.23 -11.74
N VAL A 69 -9.58 1.79 -11.03
CA VAL A 69 -8.87 3.02 -11.42
C VAL A 69 -8.02 2.78 -12.69
N ARG A 70 -7.40 1.60 -12.82
CA ARG A 70 -6.68 1.15 -14.03
C ARG A 70 -7.59 1.00 -15.23
N LYS A 71 -8.80 0.49 -15.03
CA LYS A 71 -9.79 0.38 -16.10
C LYS A 71 -10.22 1.75 -16.60
N CYS A 72 -10.47 2.70 -15.71
CA CYS A 72 -10.75 4.10 -16.09
C CYS A 72 -9.66 4.67 -16.99
N ARG A 73 -8.37 4.45 -16.65
CA ARG A 73 -7.26 4.90 -17.49
C ARG A 73 -7.29 4.30 -18.89
N ASN A 74 -7.49 2.99 -18.97
CA ASN A 74 -7.39 2.26 -20.21
C ASN A 74 -8.61 2.48 -21.14
N SER A 75 -9.78 2.83 -20.59
CA SER A 75 -11.01 2.97 -21.38
C SER A 75 -11.06 4.24 -22.24
N PHE A 76 -10.44 5.35 -21.84
CA PHE A 76 -10.48 6.59 -22.63
C PHE A 76 -9.23 7.48 -22.51
N ALA A 77 -8.07 6.89 -22.19
CA ALA A 77 -6.80 7.62 -22.05
C ALA A 77 -6.86 8.73 -20.97
N LEU A 78 -7.32 8.35 -19.77
CA LEU A 78 -7.42 9.25 -18.61
C LEU A 78 -6.12 10.02 -18.38
N THR A 79 -6.24 11.32 -18.11
CA THR A 79 -5.09 12.18 -17.76
C THR A 79 -5.23 12.74 -16.35
N PHE A 80 -4.16 13.31 -15.81
CA PHE A 80 -4.21 13.99 -14.51
C PHE A 80 -5.21 15.16 -14.47
N ARG A 81 -5.52 15.79 -15.60
CA ARG A 81 -6.60 16.79 -15.71
C ARG A 81 -7.95 16.23 -15.28
N HIS A 82 -8.33 15.07 -15.81
CA HIS A 82 -9.62 14.45 -15.51
C HIS A 82 -9.72 14.07 -14.02
N ILE A 83 -8.64 13.53 -13.45
CA ILE A 83 -8.55 13.21 -12.02
C ILE A 83 -8.74 14.48 -11.18
N LYS A 84 -8.06 15.56 -11.55
CA LYS A 84 -8.18 16.86 -10.89
C LYS A 84 -9.62 17.39 -10.94
N GLU A 85 -10.26 17.35 -12.10
CA GLU A 85 -11.65 17.80 -12.28
C GLU A 85 -12.62 17.02 -11.40
N VAL A 86 -12.43 15.70 -11.25
CA VAL A 86 -13.24 14.89 -10.32
C VAL A 86 -13.01 15.32 -8.87
N PHE A 87 -11.76 15.57 -8.47
CA PHE A 87 -11.48 16.04 -7.10
C PHE A 87 -12.10 17.41 -6.81
N GLU A 88 -12.08 18.31 -7.79
CA GLU A 88 -12.71 19.63 -7.69
C GLU A 88 -14.25 19.52 -7.62
N ARG A 89 -14.86 18.61 -8.38
CA ARG A 89 -16.32 18.38 -8.37
C ARG A 89 -16.82 17.68 -7.12
N ALA A 90 -16.05 16.73 -6.59
CA ALA A 90 -16.41 15.98 -5.39
C ALA A 90 -16.21 16.78 -4.10
N GLU A 91 -15.85 18.07 -4.20
CA GLU A 91 -15.53 18.97 -3.08
C GLU A 91 -14.54 18.35 -2.08
N ILE A 92 -13.65 17.46 -2.55
CA ILE A 92 -12.68 16.78 -1.70
C ILE A 92 -11.67 17.85 -1.26
N PRO A 93 -11.64 18.24 0.02
CA PRO A 93 -10.85 19.37 0.47
C PRO A 93 -9.40 18.91 0.60
N ASN A 94 -8.70 18.72 -0.52
CA ASN A 94 -7.30 18.26 -0.55
C ASN A 94 -6.75 18.11 -1.99
N ILE A 95 -6.91 19.11 -2.86
CA ILE A 95 -6.23 19.10 -4.19
C ILE A 95 -4.70 18.95 -4.07
N HIS A 96 -4.15 19.32 -2.89
CA HIS A 96 -2.78 19.06 -2.47
C HIS A 96 -2.42 17.57 -2.41
N ARG A 97 -3.37 16.65 -2.13
CA ARG A 97 -3.12 15.21 -2.19
C ARG A 97 -2.79 14.75 -3.60
N LEU A 98 -3.44 15.30 -4.64
CA LEU A 98 -3.05 15.03 -6.03
C LEU A 98 -1.64 15.56 -6.31
N CYS A 99 -1.29 16.74 -5.80
CA CYS A 99 0.10 17.21 -5.89
C CYS A 99 1.09 16.31 -5.17
N LYS A 100 0.76 15.80 -3.97
CA LYS A 100 1.62 14.87 -3.22
C LYS A 100 1.77 13.52 -3.95
N LEU A 101 0.66 12.97 -4.45
CA LEU A 101 0.62 11.76 -5.29
C LEU A 101 1.61 11.84 -6.44
N VAL A 102 1.57 12.96 -7.17
CA VAL A 102 2.36 13.20 -8.38
C VAL A 102 3.81 13.56 -8.08
N LYS A 103 4.06 14.44 -7.11
CA LYS A 103 5.43 14.82 -6.72
C LYS A 103 6.20 13.64 -6.11
N GLY A 104 5.49 12.57 -5.72
CA GLY A 104 6.05 11.54 -4.87
C GLY A 104 6.41 12.09 -3.49
N ASP A 105 5.81 13.23 -3.10
CA ASP A 105 5.98 13.76 -1.76
C ASP A 105 5.36 12.76 -0.76
N PRO A 106 6.04 12.47 0.35
CA PRO A 106 5.56 11.46 1.28
C PRO A 106 4.14 11.68 1.77
N ILE A 107 3.27 10.73 1.44
CA ILE A 107 1.90 10.67 1.97
C ILE A 107 1.96 9.93 3.31
N ASP A 108 2.53 10.53 4.36
CA ASP A 108 2.75 9.94 5.70
C ASP A 108 3.44 8.54 5.76
N PHE A 109 3.67 7.89 4.62
CA PHE A 109 4.19 6.54 4.43
C PHE A 109 5.49 6.50 3.61
N ASP A 110 5.98 7.63 3.05
CA ASP A 110 7.23 7.67 2.27
C ASP A 110 8.39 8.44 2.93
N LYS A 111 8.41 8.65 4.26
CA LYS A 111 9.49 9.49 4.81
C LYS A 111 10.90 8.90 4.69
N GLU A 112 11.08 7.62 4.40
CA GLU A 112 12.38 7.09 3.92
C GLU A 112 12.20 5.94 2.90
N PRO A 113 12.28 6.18 1.58
CA PRO A 113 11.93 5.16 0.58
C PRO A 113 13.04 4.14 0.26
N GLU A 114 14.28 4.58 0.05
CA GLU A 114 15.26 3.72 -0.65
C GLU A 114 15.94 2.68 0.24
N LYS A 115 16.18 3.02 1.52
CA LYS A 115 16.85 2.12 2.46
C LYS A 115 16.03 0.85 2.71
N TRP A 116 14.71 0.95 2.65
CA TRP A 116 13.79 -0.11 3.07
C TRP A 116 13.23 -0.95 1.92
N ASP A 117 13.53 -0.59 0.67
CA ASP A 117 13.10 -1.31 -0.54
C ASP A 117 14.00 -2.51 -0.89
N ILE A 118 14.65 -3.08 0.12
CA ILE A 118 15.46 -4.28 -0.01
C ILE A 118 14.68 -5.52 0.44
N VAL A 119 15.00 -6.65 -0.17
CA VAL A 119 14.42 -7.95 0.21
C VAL A 119 14.96 -8.36 1.58
N PRO A 120 14.11 -8.77 2.55
CA PRO A 120 14.57 -9.19 3.86
C PRO A 120 15.50 -10.40 3.77
N THR A 121 16.73 -10.23 4.27
CA THR A 121 17.68 -11.33 4.45
C THR A 121 17.32 -12.13 5.70
N GLU A 122 17.90 -13.32 5.87
CA GLU A 122 17.73 -14.09 7.12
C GLU A 122 18.16 -13.30 8.36
N LYS A 123 19.25 -12.52 8.25
CA LYS A 123 19.70 -11.64 9.35
C LYS A 123 18.65 -10.58 9.73
N HIS A 124 17.92 -10.04 8.75
CA HIS A 124 16.84 -9.09 9.02
C HIS A 124 15.69 -9.78 9.74
N ILE A 125 15.28 -10.95 9.23
CA ILE A 125 14.22 -11.76 9.82
C ILE A 125 14.58 -12.13 11.27
N ASP A 126 15.81 -12.56 11.53
CA ASP A 126 16.30 -12.91 12.87
C ASP A 126 16.22 -11.76 13.86
N LYS A 127 16.57 -10.55 13.45
CA LYS A 127 16.47 -9.37 14.32
C LYS A 127 15.02 -8.90 14.50
N LEU A 128 14.15 -9.10 13.51
CA LEU A 128 12.77 -8.63 13.54
C LEU A 128 11.81 -9.59 14.27
N ALA A 129 12.04 -10.90 14.20
CA ALA A 129 11.14 -11.90 14.78
C ALA A 129 10.90 -11.72 16.29
N PRO A 130 11.92 -11.42 17.13
CA PRO A 130 11.69 -11.12 18.55
C PRO A 130 10.85 -9.87 18.77
N LEU A 131 10.95 -8.90 17.87
CA LEU A 131 10.21 -7.64 17.98
C LEU A 131 8.71 -7.81 17.74
N ILE A 132 8.22 -8.89 17.14
CA ILE A 132 6.78 -9.10 16.96
C ILE A 132 6.13 -9.46 18.31
N GLY A 133 6.81 -10.25 19.15
CA GLY A 133 6.32 -10.68 20.46
C GLY A 133 4.99 -11.45 20.36
N ASN A 134 4.04 -11.14 21.25
CA ASN A 134 2.73 -11.78 21.33
C ASN A 134 1.74 -11.31 20.24
N ASN A 135 2.15 -10.37 19.38
CA ASN A 135 1.29 -9.80 18.34
C ASN A 135 1.30 -10.63 17.05
N SER A 136 1.74 -11.89 17.07
CA SER A 136 1.97 -12.73 15.90
C SER A 136 0.80 -12.76 14.91
N LEU A 137 -0.43 -13.02 15.40
CA LEU A 137 -1.63 -13.05 14.57
C LEU A 137 -1.96 -11.66 14.01
N LYS A 138 -1.93 -10.62 14.84
CA LYS A 138 -2.17 -9.23 14.41
C LYS A 138 -1.15 -8.83 13.33
N PHE A 139 0.11 -9.17 13.53
CA PHE A 139 1.21 -8.87 12.59
C PHE A 139 1.06 -9.61 11.27
N LEU A 140 0.69 -10.89 11.30
CA LEU A 140 0.39 -11.68 10.10
C LEU A 140 -0.75 -11.06 9.29
N ILE A 141 -1.80 -10.58 9.97
CA ILE A 141 -2.91 -9.86 9.33
C ILE A 141 -2.43 -8.56 8.68
N GLU A 142 -1.56 -7.79 9.34
CA GLU A 142 -1.01 -6.55 8.76
C GLU A 142 -0.01 -6.77 7.62
N LEU A 143 0.58 -7.98 7.56
CA LEU A 143 1.33 -8.47 6.41
C LEU A 143 0.42 -8.98 5.28
N GLU A 144 -0.90 -8.90 5.46
CA GLU A 144 -1.94 -9.31 4.52
C GLU A 144 -1.81 -10.79 4.14
N MET A 145 -1.50 -11.65 5.11
CA MET A 145 -1.45 -13.09 4.90
C MET A 145 -2.79 -13.74 5.27
N GLU A 146 -3.15 -14.81 4.56
CA GLU A 146 -4.39 -15.54 4.82
C GLU A 146 -4.42 -16.22 6.20
N PHE A 147 -5.61 -16.33 6.79
CA PHE A 147 -5.82 -17.00 8.07
C PHE A 147 -5.42 -18.49 8.05
N ASN A 148 -5.58 -19.18 6.92
CA ASN A 148 -5.13 -20.57 6.76
C ASN A 148 -3.60 -20.71 6.96
N THR A 149 -2.85 -19.66 6.63
CA THR A 149 -1.40 -19.63 6.86
C THR A 149 -1.09 -19.53 8.36
N TRP A 150 -1.86 -18.74 9.10
CA TRP A 150 -1.79 -18.70 10.56
C TRP A 150 -2.05 -20.06 11.17
N GLU A 151 -3.16 -20.73 10.81
CA GLU A 151 -3.51 -22.04 11.37
C GLU A 151 -2.39 -23.07 11.14
N ARG A 152 -1.85 -23.11 9.92
CA ARG A 152 -0.77 -24.03 9.56
C ARG A 152 0.52 -23.75 10.35
N ILE A 153 0.94 -22.50 10.47
CA ILE A 153 2.14 -22.13 11.23
C ILE A 153 1.89 -22.42 12.72
N ASN A 154 0.82 -21.88 13.30
CA ASN A 154 0.51 -22.03 14.71
C ASN A 154 0.37 -23.50 15.12
N PHE A 155 -0.20 -24.36 14.26
CA PHE A 155 -0.30 -25.80 14.50
C PHE A 155 1.07 -26.46 14.73
N ARG A 156 2.11 -26.05 13.99
CA ARG A 156 3.48 -26.58 14.14
C ARG A 156 4.17 -26.18 15.45
N HIS A 157 3.68 -25.14 16.13
CA HIS A 157 4.22 -24.61 17.40
C HIS A 157 3.31 -24.87 18.60
N THR A 158 2.35 -25.79 18.47
CA THR A 158 1.39 -26.12 19.56
C THR A 158 2.03 -26.85 20.74
N VAL A 159 3.11 -27.59 20.50
CA VAL A 159 3.80 -28.42 21.51
C VAL A 159 4.90 -27.64 22.25
N GLU A 160 5.65 -26.81 21.54
CA GLU A 160 6.72 -25.97 22.08
C GLU A 160 6.48 -24.52 21.64
N ARG A 161 6.03 -23.68 22.57
CA ARG A 161 5.57 -22.32 22.26
C ARG A 161 6.74 -21.33 22.23
N ASP A 162 7.67 -21.54 21.32
CA ASP A 162 8.71 -20.56 21.01
C ASP A 162 8.14 -19.48 20.09
N LEU A 163 7.78 -18.35 20.70
CA LEU A 163 7.22 -17.19 20.00
C LEU A 163 8.19 -16.59 18.98
N VAL A 164 9.50 -16.61 19.26
CA VAL A 164 10.49 -16.07 18.32
C VAL A 164 10.54 -16.95 17.08
N LYS A 165 10.58 -18.27 17.26
CA LYS A 165 10.56 -19.24 16.16
C LYS A 165 9.27 -19.15 15.34
N LEU A 166 8.11 -19.03 16.00
CA LEU A 166 6.83 -18.82 15.33
C LEU A 166 6.82 -17.52 14.50
N ASN A 167 7.29 -16.41 15.07
CA ASN A 167 7.36 -15.11 14.39
C ASN A 167 8.36 -15.13 13.22
N ARG A 168 9.45 -15.89 13.35
CA ARG A 168 10.42 -16.13 12.28
C ARG A 168 9.75 -16.85 11.10
N GLU A 169 9.00 -17.92 11.36
CA GLU A 169 8.27 -18.65 10.32
C GLU A 169 7.21 -17.79 9.61
N ILE A 170 6.54 -16.88 10.32
CA ILE A 170 5.61 -15.91 9.70
C ILE A 170 6.34 -15.03 8.68
N LEU A 171 7.48 -14.43 9.07
CA LEU A 171 8.27 -13.56 8.19
C LEU A 171 8.85 -14.31 6.99
N GLU A 172 9.30 -15.55 7.18
CA GLU A 172 9.83 -16.39 6.11
C GLU A 172 8.73 -16.81 5.12
N GLU A 173 7.59 -17.27 5.62
CA GLU A 173 6.46 -17.66 4.80
C GLU A 173 5.94 -16.46 4.00
N TRP A 174 5.82 -15.30 4.64
CA TRP A 174 5.48 -14.04 3.98
C TRP A 174 6.45 -13.74 2.84
N ARG A 175 7.76 -13.70 3.11
CA ARG A 175 8.79 -13.41 2.10
C ARG A 175 8.69 -14.37 0.90
N ASN A 176 8.43 -15.65 1.15
CA ASN A 176 8.39 -16.68 0.11
C ASN A 176 7.11 -16.64 -0.74
N THR A 177 6.00 -16.16 -0.16
CA THR A 177 4.69 -16.15 -0.82
C THR A 177 4.33 -14.78 -1.39
N PHE A 178 4.93 -13.69 -0.91
CA PHE A 178 4.59 -12.32 -1.28
C PHE A 178 4.62 -12.05 -2.80
N CYS A 179 5.68 -12.50 -3.49
CA CYS A 179 5.76 -12.36 -4.95
C CYS A 179 4.61 -13.07 -5.66
N LYS A 180 4.17 -14.22 -5.13
CA LYS A 180 3.06 -14.99 -5.72
C LYS A 180 1.70 -14.36 -5.41
N MET A 181 1.54 -13.78 -4.22
CA MET A 181 0.31 -13.12 -3.79
C MET A 181 0.10 -11.79 -4.53
N TYR A 182 1.16 -10.99 -4.68
CA TYR A 182 1.03 -9.58 -5.08
C TYR A 182 1.75 -9.20 -6.37
N ASN A 183 2.53 -10.10 -6.98
CA ASN A 183 3.43 -9.80 -8.11
C ASN A 183 4.38 -8.62 -7.82
N LEU A 184 4.81 -8.49 -6.56
CA LEU A 184 5.70 -7.44 -6.04
C LEU A 184 6.87 -8.06 -5.27
N LYS A 185 7.94 -7.28 -5.07
CA LYS A 185 9.06 -7.69 -4.21
C LYS A 185 8.68 -7.55 -2.73
N PRO A 186 8.93 -8.55 -1.88
CA PRO A 186 8.77 -8.41 -0.43
C PRO A 186 9.87 -7.50 0.09
N THR A 187 9.54 -6.31 0.59
CA THR A 187 10.51 -5.33 1.08
C THR A 187 10.48 -5.19 2.59
N LEU A 188 11.61 -4.77 3.19
CA LEU A 188 11.63 -4.39 4.61
C LEU A 188 10.62 -3.27 4.92
N ARG A 189 10.31 -2.41 3.95
CA ARG A 189 9.29 -1.38 4.08
C ARG A 189 7.93 -1.95 4.47
N LYS A 190 7.46 -3.01 3.81
CA LYS A 190 6.16 -3.61 4.13
C LYS A 190 6.15 -4.22 5.54
N ILE A 191 7.27 -4.78 5.98
CA ILE A 191 7.45 -5.25 7.36
C ILE A 191 7.38 -4.07 8.35
N ALA A 192 8.09 -2.97 8.09
CA ALA A 192 8.05 -1.77 8.93
C ALA A 192 6.64 -1.17 9.03
N GLN A 193 5.89 -1.16 7.93
CA GLN A 193 4.47 -0.77 7.90
C GLN A 193 3.58 -1.71 8.71
N ALA A 194 3.83 -3.02 8.70
CA ALA A 194 3.09 -3.93 9.56
C ALA A 194 3.42 -3.68 11.04
N PHE A 195 4.67 -3.34 11.37
CA PHE A 195 5.08 -2.98 12.72
C PHE A 195 4.37 -1.72 13.25
N SER A 196 4.22 -0.68 12.43
CA SER A 196 3.54 0.56 12.85
C SER A 196 2.08 0.34 13.27
N LYS A 197 1.42 -0.66 12.69
CA LYS A 197 0.02 -0.98 12.94
C LYS A 197 -0.21 -1.94 14.11
N ILE A 198 0.82 -2.63 14.58
CA ILE A 198 0.76 -3.50 15.76
C ILE A 198 1.27 -2.83 17.05
N ASP A 199 1.18 -1.50 17.11
CA ASP A 199 1.60 -0.66 18.25
C ASP A 199 3.07 -0.83 18.65
N LYS A 200 3.94 -1.17 17.68
CA LYS A 200 5.38 -1.18 17.91
C LYS A 200 5.93 0.20 17.55
N ASN A 201 6.73 0.77 18.45
CA ASN A 201 7.42 2.03 18.21
C ASN A 201 8.33 1.85 16.99
N ILE A 202 7.95 2.46 15.87
CA ILE A 202 8.64 2.38 14.57
C ILE A 202 10.13 2.68 14.76
N LYS A 203 10.47 3.59 15.68
CA LYS A 203 11.85 3.93 16.01
C LYS A 203 12.70 2.74 16.47
N ILE A 204 12.12 1.79 17.22
CA ILE A 204 12.82 0.57 17.65
C ILE A 204 13.14 -0.33 16.45
N VAL A 205 12.22 -0.40 15.49
CA VAL A 205 12.39 -1.17 14.25
C VAL A 205 13.44 -0.51 13.36
N GLU A 206 13.38 0.82 13.24
CA GLU A 206 14.36 1.64 12.52
C GLU A 206 15.77 1.50 13.11
N ASP A 207 15.92 1.60 14.43
CA ASP A 207 17.19 1.43 15.14
C ASP A 207 17.75 0.01 14.91
N THR A 208 16.92 -1.02 15.10
CA THR A 208 17.33 -2.43 14.96
C THR A 208 17.83 -2.77 13.56
N LEU A 209 17.17 -2.22 12.54
CA LEU A 209 17.50 -2.47 11.15
C LEU A 209 18.61 -1.54 10.66
N SER A 210 18.79 -0.34 11.24
CA SER A 210 19.91 0.54 10.93
C SER A 210 21.27 -0.08 11.27
N ASP A 211 21.33 -0.93 12.30
CA ASP A 211 22.52 -1.74 12.64
C ASP A 211 22.87 -2.83 11.60
N LEU A 212 22.06 -3.00 10.55
CA LEU A 212 22.23 -4.03 9.52
C LEU A 212 22.62 -3.48 8.15
N PHE A 213 22.65 -2.15 8.01
CA PHE A 213 23.15 -1.44 6.82
C PHE A 213 24.59 -0.98 7.06
#